data_AF-A0A845B5Q9-F1
#
_entry.id   AF-A0A845B5Q9-F1
#
_cell.length_a   1.000
_cell.length_b   1.000
_cell.length_c   1.000
_cell.angle_alpha   90.00
_cell.angle_beta   90.00
_cell.angle_gamma   90.00
#
_symmetry.space_group_name_H-M   'P 1'
#
loop_
_entity.id
_entity.type
_entity.pdbx_description
1 polymer ?
#
loop_
_entity_poly.entity_id
_entity_poly.type
_entity_poly.pdbx_seq_one_letter_code
_entity_poly.pdbx_strand_id
1 'polypeptide(L)' 'MRKFFVAILPVMALLGPLAACSQGPAERTGEKIDRAGQNLRDAVDPPSGPGERMGRSIDRALN' A
#
# COMPACT_ATOMS: atom_id res chain seq x y z
N MET A 1 -23.42 14.68 26.58
CA MET A 1 -23.25 13.90 25.33
C MET A 1 -22.33 14.59 24.33
N ARG A 2 -22.72 15.73 23.72
CA ARG A 2 -21.93 16.39 22.64
C ARG A 2 -20.52 16.85 23.03
N LYS A 3 -20.32 17.31 24.27
CA LYS A 3 -19.02 17.77 24.79
C LYS A 3 -17.99 16.64 24.98
N PHE A 4 -18.45 15.42 25.22
CA PHE A 4 -17.58 14.24 25.36
C PHE A 4 -17.00 13.81 24.01
N PHE A 5 -17.81 13.84 22.94
CA PHE A 5 -17.33 13.51 21.59
C PHE A 5 -16.25 14.47 21.08
N VAL A 6 -16.34 15.77 21.43
CA VAL A 6 -15.33 16.78 21.04
C VAL A 6 -13.99 16.55 21.75
N ALA A 7 -14.00 16.03 22.98
CA ALA A 7 -12.78 15.74 23.74
C ALA A 7 -12.12 14.41 23.35
N ILE A 8 -12.88 13.43 22.87
CA ILE A 8 -12.38 12.09 22.51
C ILE A 8 -11.70 12.07 21.12
N LEU A 9 -12.17 12.90 20.20
CA LEU A 9 -11.68 12.98 18.82
C LEU A 9 -10.18 13.30 18.69
N PRO A 10 -9.61 14.29 19.41
CA PRO A 10 -8.17 14.58 19.31
C PRO A 10 -7.30 13.48 19.96
N VAL A 11 -7.81 12.80 20.99
CA VAL A 11 -7.09 11.71 21.67
C VAL A 11 -6.99 10.47 20.78
N MET A 12 -8.05 10.14 20.04
CA MET A 12 -8.06 9.04 19.07
C MET A 12 -7.12 9.32 17.87
N ALA A 13 -7.05 10.57 17.41
CA ALA A 13 -6.16 10.95 16.30
C ALA A 13 -4.67 10.80 16.66
N LEU A 14 -4.30 11.01 17.92
CA LEU A 14 -2.93 10.85 18.40
C LEU A 14 -2.53 9.38 18.64
N LEU A 15 -3.49 8.50 18.92
CA LEU A 15 -3.25 7.08 19.20
C LEU A 15 -3.37 6.16 17.98
N GLY A 16 -4.08 6.60 16.92
CA GLY A 16 -4.22 5.87 15.66
C GLY A 16 -2.91 5.45 14.97
N PRO A 17 -1.86 6.29 14.92
CA PRO A 17 -0.60 5.95 14.27
C PRO A 17 0.16 4.79 14.94
N LEU A 18 -0.02 4.56 16.26
CA LEU A 18 0.66 3.45 16.94
C LEU A 18 0.16 2.08 16.46
N ALA A 19 -1.05 2.00 15.91
CA ALA A 19 -1.57 0.78 15.30
C ALA A 19 -0.95 0.48 13.91
N ALA A 20 -0.19 1.41 13.33
CA ALA A 20 0.44 1.28 12.02
C ALA A 20 1.83 0.60 12.07
N CYS A 21 2.31 0.16 13.23
CA CYS A 21 3.59 -0.57 13.36
C CYS A 21 3.60 -1.96 12.69
N SER A 22 2.47 -2.46 12.19
CA SER A 22 2.38 -3.72 11.46
C SER A 22 1.55 -3.54 10.19
N GLN A 23 1.92 -4.27 9.14
CA GLN A 23 1.29 -4.17 7.83
C GLN A 23 -0.22 -4.37 7.96
N GLY A 24 -0.96 -3.27 7.80
CA GLY A 24 -2.37 -3.21 8.09
C GLY A 24 -3.22 -3.91 7.03
N PRO A 25 -4.50 -4.18 7.32
CA PRO A 25 -5.42 -4.75 6.33
C PRO A 25 -5.56 -3.86 5.08
N ALA A 26 -5.46 -2.54 5.23
CA ALA A 26 -5.45 -1.60 4.12
C ALA A 26 -4.20 -1.75 3.24
N GLU A 27 -3.03 -1.90 3.86
CA GLU A 27 -1.76 -2.06 3.15
C GLU A 27 -1.68 -3.40 2.40
N ARG A 28 -2.12 -4.50 3.03
CA ARG A 28 -2.25 -5.80 2.35
C ARG A 28 -3.22 -5.76 1.16
N THR A 29 -4.28 -4.96 1.27
CA THR A 29 -5.25 -4.80 0.18
C THR A 29 -4.67 -3.95 -0.94
N GLY A 30 -3.97 -2.86 -0.60
CA GLY A 30 -3.21 -2.04 -1.54
C GLY A 30 -2.18 -2.89 -2.31
N GLU A 31 -1.39 -3.71 -1.61
CA GLU A 31 -0.39 -4.60 -2.24
C GLU A 31 -1.02 -5.58 -3.24
N LYS A 32 -2.19 -6.14 -2.92
CA LYS A 32 -2.92 -7.03 -3.84
C LYS A 32 -3.42 -6.30 -5.09
N ILE A 33 -3.95 -5.09 -4.92
CA ILE A 33 -4.44 -4.27 -6.03
C ILE A 33 -3.27 -3.84 -6.91
N ASP A 34 -2.16 -3.43 -6.32
CA ASP A 34 -0.95 -3.03 -7.04
C ASP A 34 -0.39 -4.18 -7.87
N ARG A 35 -0.25 -5.37 -7.28
CA ARG A 35 0.16 -6.59 -8.02
C ARG A 35 -0.80 -6.95 -9.15
N ALA A 36 -2.11 -6.82 -8.94
CA ALA A 36 -3.10 -7.05 -9.99
C ALA A 36 -2.95 -6.04 -11.15
N GLY A 37 -2.75 -4.76 -10.83
CA GLY A 37 -2.50 -3.70 -11.80
C GLY A 37 -1.21 -3.92 -12.59
N GLN A 38 -0.13 -4.32 -11.92
CA GLN A 38 1.13 -4.68 -12.58
C GLN A 38 0.95 -5.85 -13.55
N ASN A 39 0.28 -6.93 -13.13
CA ASN A 39 0.02 -8.09 -14.00
C ASN A 39 -0.80 -7.73 -15.25
N LEU A 40 -1.83 -6.89 -15.10
CA LEU A 40 -2.62 -6.41 -16.23
C LEU A 40 -1.78 -5.57 -17.18
N ARG A 41 -0.93 -4.70 -16.63
CA ARG A 41 -0.03 -3.85 -17.41
C ARG A 41 1.05 -4.67 -18.11
N ASP A 42 1.59 -5.70 -17.46
CA ASP A 42 2.49 -6.68 -18.07
C ASP A 42 1.82 -7.48 -19.20
N ALA A 43 0.49 -7.70 -19.12
CA ALA A 43 -0.26 -8.40 -20.15
C ALA A 43 -0.58 -7.52 -21.37
N VAL A 44 -0.87 -6.24 -21.14
CA VAL A 44 -1.19 -5.26 -22.20
C VAL A 44 0.08 -4.66 -22.82
N ASP A 45 1.11 -4.44 -22.01
CA ASP A 45 2.42 -3.88 -22.36
C ASP A 45 3.53 -4.78 -21.80
N PRO A 46 3.77 -5.94 -22.45
CA PRO A 46 4.79 -6.86 -21.99
C PRO A 46 6.17 -6.22 -22.08
N PRO A 47 7.09 -6.53 -21.15
CA PRO A 47 8.42 -5.96 -21.18
C PRO A 47 9.12 -6.30 -22.49
N SER A 48 9.62 -5.26 -23.15
CA SER A 48 10.11 -5.32 -24.54
C SER A 48 11.42 -6.08 -24.68
N GLY A 49 12.13 -6.35 -23.56
CA GLY A 49 13.37 -7.11 -23.58
C GLY A 49 13.87 -7.59 -22.21
N PRO A 50 14.99 -8.35 -22.17
CA PRO A 50 15.54 -8.93 -20.94
C PRO A 50 15.96 -7.87 -19.91
N GLY A 51 16.52 -6.75 -20.36
CA GLY A 51 16.92 -5.64 -19.48
C GLY A 51 15.73 -5.00 -18.77
N GLU A 52 14.60 -4.86 -19.45
CA GLU A 52 13.38 -4.29 -18.88
C GLU A 52 12.71 -5.23 -17.88
N ARG A 53 12.75 -6.54 -18.15
CA ARG A 53 12.34 -7.59 -17.19
C ARG A 53 13.20 -7.55 -15.93
N MET A 54 14.52 -7.45 -16.11
CA MET A 54 15.45 -7.41 -15.00
C MET A 54 15.30 -6.14 -14.16
N GLY A 55 15.20 -4.97 -14.80
CA GLY A 55 14.90 -3.71 -14.11
C GLY A 55 13.62 -3.80 -13.29
N ARG A 56 12.53 -4.32 -13.88
CA ARG A 56 11.23 -4.51 -13.20
C ARG A 56 11.31 -5.51 -12.03
N SER A 57 12.18 -6.53 -12.13
CA SER A 57 12.42 -7.46 -11.02
C SER A 57 13.22 -6.85 -9.87
N ILE A 58 14.20 -5.99 -10.19
CA ILE A 58 15.00 -5.29 -9.19
C ILE A 58 14.13 -4.26 -8.46
N ASP A 59 13.31 -3.50 -9.20
CA ASP A 59 12.37 -2.53 -8.63
C ASP A 59 11.43 -3.20 -7.61
N ARG A 60 10.86 -4.37 -7.95
CA ARG A 60 10.02 -5.17 -7.05
C ARG A 60 10.74 -5.75 -5.84
N ALA A 61 12.05 -5.91 -5.90
CA ALA A 61 12.84 -6.41 -4.78
C ALA A 61 13.26 -5.28 -3.82
N LEU A 62 13.28 -4.04 -4.30
CA LEU A 62 13.70 -2.86 -3.54
C LEU A 62 12.53 -2.05 -2.97
N ASN A 63 11.32 -2.25 -3.50
CA ASN A 63 10.07 -1.64 -3.04
C ASN A 63 9.25 -2.61 -2.19
#